data_AF-A0A1I4X198-F1
#
_entry.id   AF-A0A1I4X198-F1
#
_cell.length_a   1.000
_cell.length_b   1.000
_cell.length_c   1.000
_cell.angle_alpha   90.00
_cell.angle_beta   90.00
_cell.angle_gamma   90.00
#
_symmetry.space_group_name_H-M   'P 1'
#
loop_
_entity.id
_entity.type
_entity.pdbx_description
1 polymer ?
#
loop_
_entity_poly.entity_id
_entity_poly.type
_entity_poly.pdbx_seq_one_letter_code
_entity_poly.pdbx_strand_id
1 'polypeptide(L)'
;PCHSTERVYFRQRLGAEGVDRIFQMSVGLHGNSALEEAVQVDMTVHEKNITYPTNSKLAIKIINRPNKIAKAHDVTRRRTFVKEVKSLRLAIRHFRHVTKRAKAKRTLKRLRIIAGILLRKLRRALPQYGLFERYQRDFLLYERIVAQQPKDTNKIYSLHEPQVYCVAKAKDHKQ
;
A
#
# COMPACT_ATOMS: atom_id res chain seq x y z
N PRO A 1 -27.69 13.46 -14.87
CA PRO A 1 -26.26 13.04 -14.84
C PRO A 1 -25.96 12.49 -13.44
N CYS A 2 -25.36 11.31 -13.35
CA CYS A 2 -25.02 10.68 -12.06
C CYS A 2 -23.97 11.52 -11.31
N HIS A 3 -24.13 11.66 -10.00
CA HIS A 3 -23.18 12.37 -9.16
C HIS A 3 -21.83 11.63 -9.14
N SER A 4 -20.70 12.36 -9.20
CA SER A 4 -19.35 11.77 -9.37
C SER A 4 -18.94 10.76 -8.29
N THR A 5 -19.57 10.84 -7.11
CA THR A 5 -19.33 9.93 -5.98
C THR A 5 -20.27 8.73 -5.92
N GLU A 6 -21.34 8.66 -6.73
CA GLU A 6 -22.33 7.56 -6.69
C GLU A 6 -21.67 6.20 -6.89
N ARG A 7 -20.76 6.08 -7.87
CA ARG A 7 -20.01 4.84 -8.10
C ARG A 7 -19.15 4.42 -6.91
N VAL A 8 -18.62 5.38 -6.15
CA VAL A 8 -17.80 5.10 -4.96
C VAL A 8 -18.69 4.56 -3.85
N TYR A 9 -19.81 5.21 -3.57
CA TYR A 9 -20.77 4.76 -2.55
C TYR A 9 -21.41 3.44 -2.91
N PHE A 10 -21.73 3.22 -4.19
CA PHE A 10 -22.25 1.95 -4.69
C PHE A 10 -21.27 0.80 -4.43
N ARG A 11 -19.98 0.98 -4.77
CA ARG A 11 -18.93 -0.03 -4.50
C ARG A 11 -18.74 -0.29 -3.01
N GLN A 12 -18.78 0.76 -2.19
CA GLN A 12 -18.67 0.62 -0.73
C GLN A 12 -19.87 -0.13 -0.13
N ARG A 13 -21.07 0.08 -0.67
CA ARG A 13 -22.30 -0.58 -0.21
C ARG A 13 -22.32 -2.06 -0.58
N LEU A 14 -21.88 -2.43 -1.79
CA LEU A 14 -21.78 -3.83 -2.21
C LEU A 14 -20.68 -4.59 -1.44
N GLY A 15 -19.55 -3.93 -1.16
CA GLY A 15 -18.40 -4.58 -0.57
C GLY A 15 -17.78 -5.64 -1.49
N ALA A 16 -16.85 -6.44 -0.96
CA ALA A 16 -16.24 -7.53 -1.72
C ALA A 16 -17.26 -8.64 -2.02
N GLU A 17 -18.02 -9.04 -1.00
CA GLU A 17 -19.02 -10.12 -1.10
C GLU A 17 -20.12 -9.82 -2.13
N GLY A 18 -20.61 -8.57 -2.19
CA GLY A 18 -21.63 -8.19 -3.17
C GLY A 18 -21.10 -8.18 -4.60
N VAL A 19 -19.85 -7.78 -4.80
CA VAL A 19 -19.20 -7.84 -6.13
C VAL A 19 -18.96 -9.29 -6.54
N ASP A 20 -18.48 -10.14 -5.63
CA ASP A 20 -18.28 -11.57 -5.89
C ASP A 20 -19.59 -12.26 -6.28
N ARG A 21 -20.70 -11.88 -5.64
CA ARG A 21 -22.02 -12.44 -5.96
C ARG A 21 -22.53 -12.00 -7.33
N ILE A 22 -22.30 -10.74 -7.71
CA ILE A 22 -22.60 -10.25 -9.07
C ILE A 22 -21.75 -11.01 -10.10
N PHE A 23 -20.47 -11.22 -9.80
CA PHE A 23 -19.57 -11.97 -10.67
C PHE A 23 -20.03 -13.43 -10.83
N GLN A 24 -20.38 -14.11 -9.73
CA GLN A 24 -20.95 -15.46 -9.77
C GLN A 24 -22.22 -15.53 -10.64
N MET A 25 -23.13 -14.55 -10.54
CA MET A 25 -24.31 -14.51 -11.41
C MET A 25 -23.92 -14.38 -12.89
N SER A 26 -22.93 -13.53 -13.22
CA SER A 26 -22.46 -13.42 -14.60
C SER A 26 -21.85 -14.71 -15.13
N VAL A 27 -21.08 -15.43 -14.31
CA VAL A 27 -20.52 -16.74 -14.68
C VAL A 27 -21.65 -17.76 -14.85
N GLY A 28 -22.65 -17.75 -13.95
CA GLY A 28 -23.82 -18.63 -14.01
C GLY A 28 -24.66 -18.44 -15.28
N LEU A 29 -24.73 -17.23 -15.85
CA LEU A 29 -25.41 -16.97 -17.13
C LEU A 29 -24.79 -17.74 -18.30
N HIS A 30 -23.49 -18.06 -18.23
CA HIS A 30 -22.77 -18.74 -19.31
C HIS A 30 -22.73 -20.27 -19.15
N GLY A 31 -23.21 -20.83 -18.03
CA GLY A 31 -23.38 -22.27 -17.82
C GLY A 31 -22.13 -23.09 -18.18
N ASN A 32 -22.30 -24.11 -19.03
CA ASN A 32 -21.22 -24.99 -19.47
C ASN A 32 -20.20 -24.28 -20.40
N SER A 33 -20.61 -23.20 -21.08
CA SER A 33 -19.70 -22.42 -21.94
C SER A 33 -18.69 -21.59 -21.13
N ALA A 34 -18.85 -21.50 -19.81
CA ALA A 34 -17.84 -20.90 -18.93
C ALA A 34 -16.66 -21.85 -18.64
N LEU A 35 -16.79 -23.15 -18.94
CA LEU A 35 -15.79 -24.17 -18.65
C LEU A 35 -14.99 -24.50 -19.92
N GLU A 36 -13.94 -23.72 -20.18
CA GLU A 36 -13.00 -23.97 -21.28
C GLU A 36 -11.72 -24.64 -20.74
N GLU A 37 -11.15 -25.60 -21.48
CA GLU A 37 -9.86 -26.25 -21.14
C GLU A 37 -8.69 -25.26 -21.10
N ALA A 38 -8.74 -24.23 -21.93
CA ALA A 38 -7.74 -23.17 -22.00
C ALA A 38 -8.41 -21.82 -21.72
N VAL A 39 -8.12 -21.22 -20.58
CA VAL A 39 -8.61 -19.88 -20.26
C VAL A 39 -7.75 -18.85 -20.98
N GLN A 40 -8.25 -18.30 -22.09
CA GLN A 40 -7.61 -17.18 -22.77
C GLN A 40 -7.94 -15.88 -22.02
N VAL A 41 -7.19 -15.61 -20.95
CA VAL A 41 -7.39 -14.40 -20.15
C VAL A 41 -6.88 -13.20 -20.94
N ASP A 42 -7.80 -12.50 -21.59
CA ASP A 42 -7.52 -11.20 -22.22
C ASP A 42 -7.34 -10.15 -21.11
N MET A 43 -6.15 -10.15 -20.47
CA MET A 43 -5.86 -9.28 -19.34
C MET A 43 -5.76 -7.83 -19.83
N THR A 44 -6.88 -7.12 -19.82
CA THR A 44 -6.88 -5.66 -19.76
C THR A 44 -6.20 -5.26 -18.45
N VAL A 45 -5.05 -4.57 -18.55
CA VAL A 45 -4.33 -4.09 -17.36
C VAL A 45 -5.16 -2.97 -16.75
N HIS A 46 -6.00 -3.31 -15.78
CA HIS A 46 -6.71 -2.33 -14.99
C HIS A 46 -5.77 -1.74 -13.93
N GLU A 47 -5.85 -0.42 -13.76
CA GLU A 47 -5.10 0.25 -12.71
C GLU A 47 -5.53 -0.26 -11.34
N LYS A 48 -4.62 -0.99 -10.68
CA LYS A 48 -4.82 -1.41 -9.30
C LYS A 48 -4.40 -0.28 -8.37
N ASN A 49 -4.93 -0.22 -7.14
CA ASN A 49 -4.50 0.75 -6.11
C ASN A 49 -3.13 0.40 -5.52
N ILE A 50 -2.14 0.27 -6.39
CA ILE A 50 -0.78 -0.11 -6.08
C ILE A 50 0.08 1.16 -6.10
N THR A 51 1.26 1.08 -5.50
CA THR A 51 2.15 2.22 -5.37
C THR A 51 3.56 1.77 -5.72
N TYR A 52 4.32 2.61 -6.44
CA TYR A 52 5.71 2.25 -6.72
C TYR A 52 6.46 1.95 -5.40
N PRO A 53 7.22 0.84 -5.34
CA PRO A 53 7.63 0.22 -4.10
C PRO A 53 8.53 1.10 -3.21
N THR A 54 9.28 2.00 -3.83
CA THR A 54 10.14 2.96 -3.14
C THR A 54 9.52 4.35 -3.01
N ASN A 55 8.21 4.49 -3.25
CA ASN A 55 7.52 5.76 -3.16
C ASN A 55 7.15 6.12 -1.70
N SER A 56 7.16 7.42 -1.42
CA SER A 56 6.75 8.02 -0.16
C SER A 56 5.37 7.60 0.35
N LYS A 57 4.42 7.29 -0.54
CA LYS A 57 3.05 6.90 -0.16
C LYS A 57 3.04 5.62 0.69
N LEU A 58 3.88 4.63 0.39
CA LEU A 58 4.01 3.42 1.22
C LEU A 58 4.64 3.73 2.57
N ALA A 59 5.74 4.50 2.59
CA ALA A 59 6.40 4.91 3.83
C ALA A 59 5.45 5.69 4.76
N ILE A 60 4.64 6.61 4.21
CA ILE A 60 3.65 7.37 4.99
C ILE A 60 2.56 6.46 5.56
N LYS A 61 2.06 5.48 4.79
CA LYS A 61 1.11 4.49 5.31
C LYS A 61 1.72 3.68 6.47
N ILE A 62 2.97 3.26 6.34
CA ILE A 62 3.72 2.54 7.39
C ILE A 62 4.00 3.43 8.59
N ILE A 63 4.09 4.77 8.48
CA ILE A 63 4.18 5.64 9.65
C ILE A 63 2.81 5.73 10.35
N ASN A 64 1.73 5.80 9.58
CA ASN A 64 0.38 5.96 10.11
C ASN A 64 -0.12 4.71 10.85
N ARG A 65 0.19 3.49 10.40
CA ARG A 65 -0.30 2.24 11.02
C ARG A 65 0.24 2.01 12.44
N PRO A 66 1.56 2.03 12.72
CA PRO A 66 2.12 2.01 14.07
C PRO A 66 1.58 3.15 14.93
N ASN A 67 1.36 4.33 14.33
CA ASN A 67 0.79 5.44 15.08
C ASN A 67 -0.66 5.17 15.55
N LYS A 68 -1.44 4.40 14.79
CA LYS A 68 -2.77 3.92 15.19
C LYS A 68 -2.68 2.82 16.24
N ILE A 69 -1.81 1.83 16.05
CA ILE A 69 -1.62 0.73 17.02
C ILE A 69 -1.19 1.29 18.38
N ALA A 70 -0.23 2.21 18.39
CA ALA A 70 0.22 2.86 19.62
C ALA A 70 -0.86 3.70 20.32
N LYS A 71 -1.91 4.15 19.62
CA LYS A 71 -3.08 4.79 20.24
C LYS A 71 -4.06 3.77 20.80
N ALA A 72 -4.20 2.62 20.15
CA ALA A 72 -5.11 1.56 20.60
C ALA A 72 -4.59 0.80 21.84
N HIS A 73 -3.27 0.83 22.07
CA HIS A 73 -2.60 0.18 23.20
C HIS A 73 -2.04 1.19 24.22
N ASP A 74 -2.48 2.46 24.16
CA ASP A 74 -2.07 3.54 25.07
C ASP A 74 -0.55 3.67 25.30
N VAL A 75 0.24 3.40 24.25
CA VAL A 75 1.69 3.47 24.30
C VAL A 75 2.16 4.93 24.28
N THR A 76 2.75 5.38 25.38
CA THR A 76 3.34 6.71 25.51
C THR A 76 4.54 6.85 24.57
N ARG A 77 4.56 7.94 23.79
CA ARG A 77 5.60 8.19 22.78
C ARG A 77 6.18 9.58 22.94
N ARG A 78 7.51 9.65 23.10
CA ARG A 78 8.25 10.92 23.11
C ARG A 78 7.99 11.81 21.88
N ARG A 79 7.78 11.21 20.71
CA ARG A 79 7.47 11.93 19.44
C ARG A 79 6.58 11.08 18.53
N THR A 80 5.56 11.70 17.94
CA THR A 80 4.63 11.07 16.99
C THR A 80 4.98 11.35 15.52
N PHE A 81 5.87 12.32 15.26
CA PHE A 81 6.32 12.75 13.93
C PHE A 81 5.21 13.26 12.99
N VAL A 82 3.97 13.47 13.47
CA VAL A 82 2.81 13.81 12.61
C VAL A 82 3.04 15.13 11.85
N LYS A 83 3.50 16.18 12.53
CA LYS A 83 3.80 17.48 11.88
C LYS A 83 4.94 17.36 10.86
N GLU A 84 5.99 16.63 11.20
CA GLU A 84 7.14 16.39 10.32
C GLU A 84 6.76 15.58 9.08
N VAL A 85 5.92 14.55 9.23
CA VAL A 85 5.44 13.77 8.07
C VAL A 85 4.58 14.61 7.13
N LYS A 86 3.75 15.53 7.67
CA LYS A 86 2.99 16.47 6.85
C LYS A 86 3.91 17.37 6.01
N SER A 87 4.96 17.94 6.61
CA SER A 87 5.91 18.79 5.87
C SER A 87 6.73 17.99 4.85
N LEU A 88 7.17 16.78 5.20
CA LEU A 88 7.88 15.87 4.28
C LEU A 88 7.03 15.45 3.08
N ARG A 89 5.73 15.20 3.31
CA ARG A 89 4.77 14.90 2.24
C ARG A 89 4.63 16.06 1.25
N LEU A 90 4.56 17.30 1.74
CA LEU A 90 4.51 18.48 0.86
C LEU A 90 5.84 18.66 0.10
N ALA A 91 6.96 18.44 0.78
CA ALA A 91 8.28 18.60 0.19
C ALA A 91 8.59 17.60 -0.94
N ILE A 92 7.92 16.44 -0.98
CA ILE A 92 8.15 15.40 -2.00
C ILE A 92 7.23 15.51 -3.23
N ARG A 93 6.23 16.42 -3.23
CA ARG A 93 5.21 16.50 -4.29
C ARG A 93 5.79 16.61 -5.72
N HIS A 94 6.90 17.34 -5.86
CA HIS A 94 7.55 17.64 -7.14
C HIS A 94 8.78 16.75 -7.39
N PHE A 95 8.73 15.46 -7.00
CA PHE A 95 9.89 14.57 -7.08
C PHE A 95 10.39 14.29 -8.50
N ARG A 96 9.54 14.48 -9.51
CA ARG A 96 9.89 14.35 -10.93
C ARG A 96 10.71 15.54 -11.45
N HIS A 97 10.63 16.70 -10.80
CA HIS A 97 11.35 17.89 -11.22
C HIS A 97 12.86 17.76 -10.95
N VAL A 98 13.68 17.98 -11.97
CA VAL A 98 15.15 17.73 -11.93
C VAL A 98 15.81 18.41 -10.73
N THR A 99 15.56 19.71 -10.53
CA THR A 99 16.17 20.47 -9.43
C THR A 99 15.65 20.08 -8.04
N LYS A 100 14.46 19.49 -7.95
CA LYS A 100 13.83 19.09 -6.68
C LYS A 100 14.09 17.61 -6.36
N ARG A 101 14.63 16.84 -7.30
CA ARG A 101 14.91 15.41 -7.16
C ARG A 101 15.86 15.09 -6.00
N ALA A 102 16.90 15.90 -5.80
CA ALA A 102 17.82 15.74 -4.67
C ALA A 102 17.11 15.93 -3.32
N LYS A 103 16.27 16.98 -3.20
CA LYS A 103 15.44 17.22 -2.01
C LYS A 103 14.46 16.07 -1.78
N ALA A 104 13.80 15.58 -2.82
CA ALA A 104 12.87 14.46 -2.74
C ALA A 104 13.54 13.15 -2.28
N LYS A 105 14.76 12.86 -2.74
CA LYS A 105 15.53 11.70 -2.26
C LYS A 105 15.84 11.80 -0.76
N ARG A 106 16.25 12.99 -0.28
CA ARG A 106 16.52 13.24 1.14
C ARG A 106 15.25 13.12 1.99
N THR A 107 14.12 13.66 1.53
CA THR A 107 12.85 13.56 2.26
C THR A 107 12.33 12.13 2.32
N LEU A 108 12.46 11.36 1.24
CA LEU A 108 12.14 9.93 1.24
C LEU A 108 13.01 9.15 2.23
N LYS A 109 14.33 9.40 2.25
CA LYS A 109 15.24 8.80 3.24
C LYS A 109 14.79 9.13 4.67
N ARG A 110 14.40 10.38 4.92
CA ARG A 110 13.88 10.81 6.22
C ARG A 110 12.58 10.08 6.61
N LEU A 111 11.63 9.93 5.69
CA LEU A 111 10.40 9.17 5.92
C LEU A 111 10.70 7.71 6.31
N ARG A 112 11.64 7.05 5.63
CA ARG A 112 12.06 5.67 5.96
C ARG A 112 12.69 5.58 7.35
N ILE A 113 13.52 6.55 7.73
CA ILE A 113 14.10 6.62 9.08
C ILE A 113 13.00 6.77 10.14
N ILE A 114 12.04 7.67 9.93
CA ILE A 114 10.91 7.85 10.87
C ILE A 114 10.10 6.55 10.99
N ALA A 115 9.79 5.88 9.89
CA ALA A 115 9.10 4.60 9.89
C ALA A 115 9.85 3.55 10.72
N GLY A 116 11.16 3.39 10.51
CA GLY A 116 11.99 2.47 11.28
C GLY A 116 12.14 2.83 12.76
N ILE A 117 12.15 4.11 13.12
CA ILE A 117 12.12 4.54 14.53
C ILE A 117 10.80 4.13 15.19
N LEU A 118 9.66 4.39 14.53
CA LEU A 118 8.34 4.08 15.07
C LEU A 118 8.12 2.57 15.21
N LEU A 119 8.52 1.78 14.22
CA LEU A 119 8.44 0.31 14.29
C LEU A 119 9.25 -0.24 15.45
N ARG A 120 10.53 0.15 15.58
CA ARG A 120 11.40 -0.33 16.67
C ARG A 120 10.88 0.06 18.05
N LYS A 121 10.37 1.29 18.20
CA LYS A 121 9.80 1.75 19.47
C LYS A 121 8.55 0.96 19.82
N LEU A 122 7.64 0.78 18.87
CA LEU A 122 6.40 0.05 19.10
C LEU A 122 6.68 -1.43 19.43
N ARG A 123 7.65 -2.04 18.75
CA ARG A 123 8.09 -3.41 19.01
C ARG A 123 8.67 -3.62 20.42
N ARG A 124 9.32 -2.60 20.98
CA ARG A 124 9.86 -2.63 22.36
C ARG A 124 8.80 -2.35 23.43
N ALA A 125 7.76 -1.59 23.09
CA ALA A 125 6.75 -1.16 24.04
C ALA A 125 5.58 -2.15 24.18
N LEU A 126 5.28 -2.91 23.13
CA LEU A 126 4.21 -3.91 23.16
C LEU A 126 4.68 -5.18 23.89
N PRO A 127 3.80 -5.82 24.70
CA PRO A 127 4.09 -7.13 25.28
C PRO A 127 4.31 -8.16 24.17
N GLN A 128 5.27 -9.06 24.38
CA GLN A 128 5.71 -10.03 23.36
C GLN A 128 4.55 -10.89 22.85
N TYR A 129 3.66 -11.31 23.75
CA TYR A 129 2.49 -12.13 23.43
C TYR A 129 1.53 -11.43 22.43
N GLY A 130 1.09 -10.21 22.74
CA GLY A 130 0.18 -9.46 21.86
C GLY A 130 0.82 -9.01 20.54
N LEU A 131 2.14 -8.83 20.53
CA LEU A 131 2.88 -8.56 19.29
C LEU A 131 2.99 -9.80 18.40
N PHE A 132 3.23 -10.97 18.99
CA PHE A 132 3.40 -12.23 18.27
C PHE A 132 2.08 -12.72 17.65
N GLU A 133 0.99 -12.75 18.42
CA GLU A 133 -0.28 -13.28 17.91
C GLU A 133 -0.98 -12.36 16.90
N ARG A 134 -0.99 -11.04 17.16
CA ARG A 134 -1.86 -10.12 16.41
C ARG A 134 -1.14 -9.31 15.35
N TYR A 135 0.11 -8.93 15.59
CA TYR A 135 0.80 -7.93 14.76
C TYR A 135 2.04 -8.46 14.04
N GLN A 136 2.48 -9.69 14.31
CA GLN A 136 3.75 -10.22 13.78
C GLN A 136 3.81 -10.15 12.25
N ARG A 137 2.77 -10.63 11.56
CA ARG A 137 2.69 -10.61 10.08
C ARG A 137 2.80 -9.17 9.54
N ASP A 138 2.11 -8.25 10.19
CA ASP A 138 2.11 -6.83 9.86
C ASP A 138 3.49 -6.20 10.06
N PHE A 139 4.16 -6.46 11.19
CA PHE A 139 5.50 -5.94 11.47
C PHE A 139 6.54 -6.48 10.50
N LEU A 140 6.51 -7.78 10.19
CA LEU A 140 7.40 -8.38 9.19
C LEU A 140 7.20 -7.72 7.81
N LEU A 141 5.95 -7.48 7.43
CA LEU A 141 5.62 -6.77 6.19
C LEU A 141 6.16 -5.33 6.20
N TYR A 142 5.96 -4.58 7.29
CA TYR A 142 6.45 -3.21 7.41
C TYR A 142 7.97 -3.12 7.39
N GLU A 143 8.66 -4.01 8.09
CA GLU A 143 10.12 -4.09 8.13
C GLU A 143 10.67 -4.39 6.73
N ARG A 144 10.08 -5.34 6.00
CA ARG A 144 10.45 -5.65 4.61
C ARG A 144 10.30 -4.44 3.69
N ILE A 145 9.18 -3.72 3.78
CA ILE A 145 8.96 -2.51 2.94
C ILE A 145 9.93 -1.39 3.29
N VAL A 146 10.23 -1.19 4.58
CA VAL A 146 11.18 -0.15 5.03
C VAL A 146 12.61 -0.49 4.62
N ALA A 147 12.97 -1.77 4.54
CA ALA A 147 14.29 -2.24 4.08
C ALA A 147 14.46 -2.17 2.55
N GLN A 148 13.36 -2.31 1.80
CA GLN A 148 13.37 -2.46 0.35
C GLN A 148 14.14 -1.37 -0.42
N GLN A 149 14.97 -1.78 -1.37
CA GLN A 149 15.78 -0.92 -2.22
C GLN A 149 15.29 -0.92 -3.68
N PRO A 150 15.71 0.06 -4.50
CA PRO A 150 15.32 0.14 -5.90
C PRO A 150 15.74 -1.06 -6.75
N LYS A 151 16.79 -1.80 -6.36
CA LYS A 151 17.32 -2.95 -7.12
C LYS A 151 16.81 -4.31 -6.63
N ASP A 152 15.99 -4.34 -5.58
CA ASP A 152 15.50 -5.61 -5.01
C ASP A 152 14.54 -6.33 -5.97
N THR A 153 14.43 -7.64 -5.84
CA THR A 153 13.39 -8.46 -6.49
C THR A 153 12.20 -8.62 -5.55
N ASN A 154 11.05 -9.08 -6.08
CA ASN A 154 9.84 -9.36 -5.30
C ASN A 154 9.41 -8.20 -4.37
N LYS A 155 9.38 -7.01 -4.95
CA LYS A 155 9.03 -5.77 -4.23
C LYS A 155 7.55 -5.76 -3.86
N ILE A 156 7.25 -5.20 -2.70
CA ILE A 156 5.88 -5.01 -2.24
C ILE A 156 5.36 -3.66 -2.75
N TYR A 157 4.29 -3.72 -3.56
CA TYR A 157 3.64 -2.55 -4.15
C TYR A 157 2.43 -2.06 -3.34
N SER A 158 1.89 -2.89 -2.46
CA SER A 158 0.67 -2.63 -1.71
C SER A 158 0.69 -3.25 -0.31
N LEU A 159 0.12 -2.53 0.65
CA LEU A 159 -0.07 -3.01 2.04
C LEU A 159 -1.35 -3.82 2.25
N HIS A 160 -2.30 -3.76 1.31
CA HIS A 160 -3.54 -4.55 1.37
C HIS A 160 -3.46 -5.81 0.51
N GLU A 161 -2.56 -5.83 -0.47
CA GLU A 161 -2.33 -6.98 -1.35
C GLU A 161 -0.83 -7.14 -1.60
N PRO A 162 -0.09 -7.79 -0.68
CA PRO A 162 1.35 -7.97 -0.81
C PRO A 162 1.76 -8.80 -2.03
N GLN A 163 0.88 -9.68 -2.54
CA GLN A 163 1.15 -10.54 -3.70
C GLN A 163 1.14 -9.84 -5.06
N VAL A 164 0.75 -8.56 -5.13
CA VAL A 164 0.74 -7.82 -6.41
C VAL A 164 2.17 -7.68 -6.92
N TYR A 165 2.39 -8.10 -8.17
CA TYR A 165 3.61 -7.84 -8.91
C TYR A 165 3.34 -6.88 -10.08
N CYS A 166 4.38 -6.17 -10.50
CA CYS A 166 4.31 -5.23 -11.61
C CYS A 166 4.94 -5.86 -12.85
N VAL A 167 4.17 -5.97 -13.94
CA VAL A 167 4.67 -6.39 -15.25
C VAL A 167 4.91 -5.15 -16.08
N ALA A 168 6.14 -4.94 -16.53
CA ALA A 168 6.44 -3.90 -17.50
C ALA A 168 5.99 -4.39 -18.90
N LYS A 169 4.82 -3.95 -19.37
CA LYS A 169 4.50 -4.04 -20.80
C LYS A 169 5.24 -2.91 -21.53
N ALA A 170 5.90 -3.22 -22.64
CA ALA A 170 6.79 -2.34 -23.41
C ALA A 170 6.09 -1.16 -24.13
N LYS A 171 5.15 -0.47 -23.47
CA LYS A 171 4.40 0.68 -23.99
C LYS A 171 4.70 2.00 -23.26
N ASP A 172 5.64 2.02 -22.33
CA ASP A 172 6.10 3.27 -21.71
C ASP A 172 7.19 3.88 -22.60
N HIS A 173 6.77 4.59 -23.65
CA HIS A 173 7.67 5.27 -24.58
C HIS A 173 8.23 6.55 -23.93
N LYS A 174 9.57 6.69 -23.96
CA LYS A 174 10.41 7.89 -23.71
C LYS A 174 9.92 8.92 -22.65
N GLN A 175 10.66 9.01 -21.54
CA GLN A 175 10.77 10.25 -20.75
C GLN A 175 12.00 11.05 -21.18
#